data_AF-F1LCD5-F1
#
_entry.id   AF-F1LCD5-F1
#
_cell.length_a   1.000
_cell.length_b   1.000
_cell.length_c   1.000
_cell.angle_alpha   90.00
_cell.angle_beta   90.00
_cell.angle_gamma   90.00
#
_symmetry.space_group_name_H-M   'P 1'
#
loop_
_entity.id
_entity.type
_entity.pdbx_description
1 polymer ?
#
loop_
_entity_poly.entity_id
_entity_poly.type
_entity_poly.pdbx_seq_one_letter_code
_entity_poly.pdbx_strand_id
1 'polypeptide(L)' 'MVKCDPRHGKYMAVCLLYRGDVVPKDVNASIATIKTKRTIQFVDWCPTGFKVTSLSRYSAFFYLSYM' A
#
# COMPACT_ATOMS: atom_id res chain seq x y z
N MET A 1 11.51 8.57 11.47
CA MET A 1 11.94 7.69 10.36
C MET A 1 13.25 7.05 10.76
N VAL A 2 13.40 5.74 10.58
CA VAL A 2 14.59 4.98 11.02
C VAL A 2 15.65 4.98 9.92
N LYS A 3 16.93 5.00 10.29
CA LYS A 3 18.04 4.81 9.35
C LYS A 3 18.26 3.30 9.15
N CYS A 4 17.66 2.74 8.11
CA CYS A 4 17.83 1.36 7.69
C CYS A 4 17.88 1.30 6.15
N ASP A 5 18.62 0.36 5.59
CA ASP A 5 18.63 0.11 4.15
C ASP A 5 17.53 -0.91 3.79
N PRO A 6 16.44 -0.49 3.12
CA PRO A 6 15.32 -1.36 2.80
C PRO A 6 15.64 -2.40 1.72
N ARG A 7 16.80 -2.34 1.06
CA ARG A 7 17.22 -3.32 0.05
C ARG A 7 17.77 -4.61 0.68
N HIS A 8 18.27 -4.51 1.90
CA HIS A 8 18.83 -5.65 2.66
C HIS A 8 17.76 -6.39 3.49
N GLY A 9 16.47 -6.16 3.21
CA GLY A 9 15.38 -6.79 3.94
C GLY A 9 14.13 -7.03 3.09
N LYS A 10 13.25 -7.89 3.59
CA LYS A 10 11.92 -8.13 3.02
C LYS A 10 10.87 -7.34 3.80
N TYR A 11 9.89 -6.77 3.11
CA TYR A 11 8.74 -6.11 3.70
C TYR A 11 7.76 -7.14 4.26
N MET A 12 7.37 -6.98 5.52
CA MET A 12 6.34 -7.80 6.16
C MET A 12 4.93 -7.29 5.87
N ALA A 13 4.74 -5.97 5.94
CA ALA A 13 3.50 -5.29 5.60
C ALA A 13 3.80 -3.85 5.17
N VAL A 14 2.99 -3.32 4.26
CA VAL A 14 3.04 -1.94 3.78
C VAL A 14 1.66 -1.33 3.96
N CYS A 15 1.60 -0.15 4.60
CA CYS A 15 0.37 0.64 4.70
C CYS A 15 0.55 1.94 3.92
N LEU A 16 -0.29 2.18 2.92
CA LEU A 16 -0.34 3.40 2.13
C LEU A 16 -1.49 4.27 2.63
N LEU A 17 -1.16 5.39 3.27
CA LEU A 17 -2.12 6.38 3.72
C LEU A 17 -2.15 7.55 2.75
N TYR A 18 -3.27 7.71 2.06
CA TYR A 18 -3.53 8.84 1.17
C TYR A 18 -4.32 9.91 1.92
N ARG A 19 -3.84 11.16 1.86
CA ARG A 19 -4.54 12.33 2.41
C ARG A 19 -5.12 13.16 1.26
N GLY A 20 -6.37 13.57 1.38
CA GLY A 20 -7.08 14.36 0.36
C GLY A 20 -8.07 13.53 -0.47
N ASP A 21 -8.62 14.17 -1.51
CA ASP A 21 -9.52 13.51 -2.46
C ASP A 21 -8.70 12.69 -3.45
N VAL A 22 -8.53 11.41 -3.14
CA VAL A 22 -7.75 10.48 -3.95
C VAL A 22 -8.68 9.41 -4.52
N VAL A 23 -8.77 9.38 -5.83
CA VAL A 23 -9.62 8.43 -6.57
C VAL A 23 -9.01 7.02 -6.46
N PRO A 24 -9.79 5.99 -6.08
CA PRO A 24 -9.28 4.62 -5.93
C PRO A 24 -8.59 4.05 -7.18
N LYS A 25 -9.00 4.51 -8.37
CA LYS A 25 -8.38 4.15 -9.65
C LYS A 25 -6.89 4.52 -9.70
N ASP A 26 -6.54 5.73 -9.26
CA ASP A 26 -5.16 6.22 -9.28
C ASP A 26 -4.31 5.51 -8.23
N VAL A 27 -4.93 5.13 -7.09
CA VAL A 27 -4.28 4.32 -6.07
C VAL A 27 -3.93 2.93 -6.63
N ASN A 28 -4.86 2.28 -7.32
CA ASN A 28 -4.60 0.95 -7.88
C ASN A 28 -3.53 0.99 -8.99
N ALA A 29 -3.54 2.03 -9.84
CA ALA A 29 -2.50 2.25 -10.85
C ALA A 29 -1.11 2.49 -10.22
N SER A 30 -1.06 3.24 -9.12
CA SER A 30 0.18 3.47 -8.36
C SER A 30 0.71 2.18 -7.74
N ILE A 31 -0.16 1.37 -7.15
CA ILE A 31 0.20 0.06 -6.57
C ILE A 31 0.70 -0.90 -7.66
N ALA A 32 0.05 -0.93 -8.83
CA ALA A 32 0.51 -1.74 -9.96
C ALA A 32 1.93 -1.32 -10.40
N THR A 33 2.21 -0.02 -10.45
CA THR A 33 3.54 0.52 -10.78
C THR A 33 4.59 0.18 -9.71
N ILE A 34 4.21 0.18 -8.44
CA ILE A 34 5.10 -0.22 -7.35
C ILE A 34 5.42 -1.72 -7.43
N LYS A 35 4.42 -2.55 -7.72
CA LYS A 35 4.59 -4.00 -7.91
C LYS A 35 5.54 -4.32 -9.07
N THR A 36 5.48 -3.57 -10.17
CA THR A 36 6.36 -3.81 -11.32
C THR A 36 7.81 -3.39 -11.08
N LYS A 37 8.07 -2.42 -10.20
CA LYS A 37 9.41 -1.89 -9.96
C LYS A 37 10.39 -2.85 -9.27
N ARG A 38 9.95 -4.03 -8.78
CA ARG A 38 10.77 -5.09 -8.13
C ARG A 38 11.69 -4.64 -6.97
N THR A 39 11.66 -3.36 -6.59
CA THR A 39 12.46 -2.79 -5.50
C THR A 39 11.90 -3.14 -4.12
N ILE A 40 10.67 -3.63 -4.05
CA ILE A 40 9.99 -4.05 -2.83
C ILE A 40 9.83 -5.56 -2.89
N GLN A 41 10.57 -6.26 -2.05
CA GLN A 41 10.42 -7.71 -1.86
C GLN A 41 9.61 -7.96 -0.60
N PHE A 42 8.52 -8.74 -0.71
CA PHE A 42 7.76 -9.16 0.45
C PHE A 42 8.25 -10.50 0.98
N VAL A 43 7.99 -10.75 2.25
CA VAL A 43 8.13 -12.07 2.87
C VAL A 43 7.22 -13.09 2.20
N ASP A 44 7.65 -14.36 2.16
CA ASP A 44 7.01 -15.39 1.33
C ASP A 44 5.58 -15.76 1.80
N TRP A 45 5.28 -15.49 3.08
CA TRP A 45 3.95 -15.63 3.66
C TRP A 45 3.02 -14.44 3.42
N CYS A 46 3.48 -13.36 2.76
CA CYS A 46 2.68 -12.17 2.47
C CYS A 46 2.72 -11.82 0.96
N PRO A 47 1.96 -12.53 0.12
CA PRO A 47 1.97 -12.33 -1.34
C PRO A 47 1.37 -10.97 -1.77
N THR A 48 0.51 -10.36 -0.95
CA THR A 48 -0.19 -9.09 -1.22
C THR A 48 -0.21 -8.16 0.01
N GLY A 49 0.97 -7.82 0.52
CA GLY A 49 1.14 -7.05 1.77
C GLY A 49 0.80 -5.55 1.73
N PHE A 50 -0.08 -5.08 0.85
CA PHE A 50 -0.46 -3.67 0.78
C PHE A 50 -1.83 -3.42 1.43
N LYS A 51 -1.84 -2.64 2.50
CA LYS A 51 -3.05 -2.01 3.06
C LYS A 51 -3.16 -0.59 2.55
N VAL A 52 -4.36 -0.18 2.13
CA VAL A 52 -4.62 1.14 1.57
C VAL A 52 -5.68 1.82 2.42
N THR A 53 -5.44 3.07 2.79
CA THR A 53 -6.42 3.89 3.52
C THR A 53 -6.41 5.29 2.95
N SER A 54 -7.54 5.76 2.42
CA SER A 54 -7.72 7.16 2.01
C SER A 54 -8.53 7.90 3.06
N LEU A 55 -7.95 8.96 3.63
CA LEU A 55 -8.63 9.87 4.55
C LEU A 55 -9.32 10.97 3.73
N SER A 56 -10.23 10.57 2.85
CA SER A 56 -11.26 11.44 2.29
C SER A 56 -12.43 11.43 3.27
N ARG A 57 -12.97 12.59 3.64
CA ARG A 57 -14.12 12.74 4.56
C ARG A 57 -15.36 11.92 4.16
N TYR A 58 -15.36 11.29 2.98
CA TYR A 58 -16.45 10.50 2.42
C TYR A 58 -16.18 9.00 2.27
N SER A 59 -14.95 8.50 2.45
CA SER A 59 -14.57 7.13 2.05
C SER A 59 -14.03 6.24 3.17
N ALA A 60 -14.45 6.47 4.43
CA ALA A 60 -14.11 5.56 5.53
C ALA A 60 -14.99 4.29 5.56
N PHE A 61 -16.10 4.25 4.82
CA PHE A 61 -17.11 3.18 4.94
C PHE A 61 -17.05 2.09 3.85
N PHE A 62 -16.43 2.34 2.70
CA PHE A 62 -16.56 1.40 1.57
C PHE A 62 -15.55 0.23 1.58
N TYR A 63 -14.38 0.40 2.20
CA TYR A 63 -13.33 -0.64 2.17
C TYR A 63 -13.43 -1.69 3.28
N LEU A 64 -14.23 -1.44 4.33
CA LEU A 64 -14.48 -2.44 5.39
C LEU A 64 -15.59 -3.45 5.03
N SER A 65 -16.34 -3.22 3.95
CA SER A 65 -17.46 -4.08 3.54
C SER A 65 -17.09 -5.14 2.50
N TYR A 66 -15.83 -5.19 2.05
CA TYR A 66 -15.31 -6.13 1.04
C TYR A 66 -14.10 -6.95 1.56
N MET A 67 -14.07 -7.23 2.85
CA MET A 67 -13.29 -8.34 3.43
C MET A 67 -14.21 -9.35 4.07
#